data_AF-A0A7S1DKY3-F1
#
_entry.id   AF-A0A7S1DKY3-F1
#
_cell.length_a   1.000
_cell.length_b   1.000
_cell.length_c   1.000
_cell.angle_alpha   90.00
_cell.angle_beta   90.00
_cell.angle_gamma   90.00
#
_symmetry.space_group_name_H-M   'P 1'
#
loop_
_entity.id
_entity.type
_entity.pdbx_description
1 polymer ?
#
loop_
_entity_poly.entity_id
_entity_poly.type
_entity_poly.pdbx_seq_one_letter_code
_entity_poly.pdbx_strand_id
1 'polypeptide(L)'
;GRLDDALRAMKRALRVFRRAHGDGHRRVADALCNLGVYLFKSGQFQKAKASIEEAHAMYVGLYGEDHETVAMVLGHRANVLNDQGKFAEALAMHEKALDIKRRTLGSDSDEVVVSLLNLGSAHLGQGMLNEALARFEE
;
A
#
# COMPACT_ATOMS: atom_id res chain seq x y z
N GLY A 1 -6.97 -23.91 0.76
CA GLY A 1 -8.29 -23.25 0.90
C GLY A 1 -8.47 -22.14 -0.12
N ARG A 2 -9.56 -21.36 -0.06
CA ARG A 2 -9.87 -20.28 -1.03
C ARG A 2 -8.74 -19.25 -1.19
N LEU A 3 -7.95 -19.02 -0.14
CA LEU A 3 -6.78 -18.14 -0.16
C LEU A 3 -5.64 -18.66 -1.06
N ASP A 4 -5.40 -19.97 -1.05
CA ASP A 4 -4.37 -20.60 -1.91
C ASP A 4 -4.77 -20.57 -3.39
N ASP A 5 -6.07 -20.72 -3.66
CA ASP A 5 -6.63 -20.57 -5.01
C ASP A 5 -6.45 -19.14 -5.52
N ALA A 6 -6.75 -18.14 -4.67
CA ALA A 6 -6.54 -16.73 -4.99
C ALA A 6 -5.05 -16.44 -5.28
N LEU A 7 -4.13 -16.95 -4.46
CA LEU A 7 -2.69 -16.81 -4.68
C LEU A 7 -2.23 -17.45 -5.99
N ARG A 8 -2.74 -18.65 -6.32
CA ARG A 8 -2.43 -19.33 -7.60
C ARG A 8 -2.96 -18.52 -8.79
N ALA A 9 -4.19 -18.04 -8.71
CA ALA A 9 -4.80 -17.21 -9.74
C ALA A 9 -4.01 -15.91 -9.94
N MET A 10 -3.61 -15.24 -8.86
CA MET A 10 -2.85 -13.99 -8.93
C MET A 10 -1.46 -14.19 -9.56
N LYS A 11 -0.74 -15.26 -9.18
CA LYS A 11 0.55 -15.61 -9.84
C LYS A 11 0.39 -15.96 -11.31
N ARG A 12 -0.74 -16.54 -11.71
CA ARG A 12 -1.06 -16.79 -13.12
C ARG A 12 -1.34 -15.47 -13.85
N ALA A 13 -2.15 -14.59 -13.29
CA ALA A 13 -2.46 -13.27 -13.85
C ALA A 13 -1.18 -12.44 -14.06
N LEU A 14 -0.30 -12.39 -13.05
CA LEU A 14 0.99 -11.70 -13.13
C LEU A 14 1.83 -12.18 -14.32
N ARG A 15 1.95 -13.51 -14.51
CA ARG A 15 2.68 -14.09 -15.65
C ARG A 15 2.06 -13.73 -17.00
N VAL A 16 0.73 -13.70 -17.08
CA VAL A 16 0.03 -13.30 -18.31
C VAL A 16 0.28 -11.83 -18.61
N PHE A 17 0.17 -10.94 -17.61
CA PHE A 17 0.41 -9.51 -17.81
C PHE A 17 1.85 -9.20 -18.21
N ARG A 18 2.85 -9.83 -17.58
CA ARG A 18 4.26 -9.67 -17.98
C ARG A 18 4.49 -10.09 -19.43
N ARG A 19 3.90 -11.21 -19.87
CA ARG A 19 4.00 -11.66 -21.26
C ARG A 19 3.29 -10.74 -22.26
N ALA A 20 2.11 -10.24 -21.89
CA ALA A 20 1.28 -9.44 -22.80
C ALA A 20 1.72 -7.98 -22.91
N HIS A 21 2.28 -7.42 -21.84
CA HIS A 21 2.53 -5.98 -21.74
C HIS A 21 3.98 -5.61 -21.38
N GLY A 22 4.83 -6.59 -21.03
CA GLY A 22 6.17 -6.35 -20.52
C GLY A 22 6.21 -6.02 -19.03
N ASP A 23 7.40 -6.10 -18.44
CA ASP A 23 7.61 -5.98 -16.99
C ASP A 23 7.40 -4.57 -16.45
N GLY A 24 7.45 -3.53 -17.29
CA GLY A 24 7.26 -2.13 -16.87
C GLY A 24 5.81 -1.64 -16.87
N HIS A 25 4.83 -2.47 -17.24
CA HIS A 25 3.46 -2.00 -17.47
C HIS A 25 2.63 -1.88 -16.17
N ARG A 26 1.77 -0.86 -16.07
CA ARG A 26 0.89 -0.60 -14.91
C ARG A 26 0.16 -1.85 -14.39
N ARG A 27 -0.42 -2.65 -15.29
CA ARG A 27 -1.13 -3.89 -14.94
C ARG A 27 -0.26 -4.93 -14.21
N VAL A 28 1.04 -4.94 -14.47
CA VAL A 28 1.97 -5.81 -13.74
C VAL A 28 2.16 -5.29 -12.31
N ALA A 29 2.30 -3.97 -12.13
CA ALA A 29 2.33 -3.34 -10.81
C ALA A 29 1.02 -3.57 -10.03
N ASP A 30 -0.14 -3.39 -10.67
CA ASP A 30 -1.46 -3.64 -10.06
C ASP A 30 -1.55 -5.10 -9.55
N ALA A 31 -1.09 -6.06 -10.35
CA ALA A 31 -1.07 -7.47 -9.99
C ALA A 31 -0.09 -7.80 -8.85
N LEU A 32 1.07 -7.14 -8.82
CA LEU A 32 2.06 -7.28 -7.74
C LEU A 32 1.55 -6.72 -6.41
N CYS A 33 0.89 -5.55 -6.41
CA CYS A 33 0.25 -5.00 -5.21
C CYS A 33 -0.78 -5.98 -4.63
N ASN A 34 -1.68 -6.48 -5.48
CA ASN A 34 -2.70 -7.43 -5.06
C ASN A 34 -2.07 -8.75 -4.55
N LEU A 35 -1.07 -9.27 -5.25
CA LEU A 35 -0.32 -10.45 -4.79
C LEU A 35 0.31 -10.21 -3.41
N GLY A 36 0.89 -9.03 -3.20
CA GLY A 36 1.43 -8.60 -1.91
C GLY A 36 0.38 -8.67 -0.79
N VAL A 37 -0.81 -8.12 -1.01
CA VAL A 37 -1.93 -8.15 -0.05
C VAL A 37 -2.37 -9.59 0.26
N TYR A 38 -2.49 -10.46 -0.73
CA TYR A 38 -2.87 -11.86 -0.49
C TYR A 38 -1.77 -12.64 0.24
N LEU A 39 -0.50 -12.43 -0.12
CA LEU A 39 0.63 -13.04 0.59
C LEU A 39 0.68 -12.59 2.04
N PHE A 40 0.40 -11.31 2.27
CA PHE A 40 0.31 -10.71 3.59
C PHE A 40 -0.76 -11.40 4.44
N LYS A 41 -2.00 -11.49 3.93
CA LYS A 41 -3.12 -12.21 4.58
C LYS A 41 -2.85 -13.71 4.80
N SER A 42 -1.88 -14.28 4.09
CA SER A 42 -1.45 -15.67 4.24
C SER A 42 -0.27 -15.85 5.19
N GLY A 43 0.16 -14.80 5.90
CA GLY A 43 1.33 -14.82 6.78
C GLY A 43 2.69 -14.89 6.05
N GLN A 44 2.72 -14.76 4.73
CA GLN A 44 3.95 -14.82 3.91
C GLN A 44 4.59 -13.43 3.80
N PHE A 45 4.92 -12.82 4.93
CA PHE A 45 5.33 -11.41 5.06
C PHE A 45 6.51 -11.01 4.17
N GLN A 46 7.56 -11.84 4.08
CA GLN A 46 8.73 -11.54 3.24
C GLN A 46 8.39 -11.49 1.74
N LYS A 47 7.53 -12.41 1.28
CA LYS A 47 7.07 -12.41 -0.12
C LYS A 47 6.12 -11.27 -0.40
N ALA A 48 5.29 -10.90 0.57
CA ALA A 48 4.41 -9.74 0.49
C ALA A 48 5.23 -8.47 0.31
N LYS A 49 6.22 -8.25 1.19
CA LYS A 49 7.16 -7.13 1.10
C LYS A 49 7.82 -7.04 -0.27
N ALA A 50 8.43 -8.13 -0.74
CA ALA A 50 9.09 -8.15 -2.05
C ALA A 50 8.13 -7.79 -3.20
N SER A 51 6.89 -8.30 -3.17
CA SER A 51 5.89 -7.99 -4.21
C SER A 51 5.47 -6.51 -4.19
N ILE A 52 5.28 -5.94 -3.00
CA ILE A 52 4.93 -4.51 -2.85
C ILE A 52 6.11 -3.61 -3.23
N GLU A 53 7.35 -3.97 -2.87
CA GLU A 53 8.55 -3.20 -3.23
C GLU A 53 8.78 -3.19 -4.74
N GLU A 54 8.55 -4.32 -5.41
CA GLU A 54 8.59 -4.38 -6.88
C GLU A 54 7.53 -3.47 -7.51
N ALA A 55 6.27 -3.55 -7.05
CA ALA A 55 5.20 -2.68 -7.54
C ALA A 55 5.51 -1.19 -7.30
N HIS A 56 6.05 -0.85 -6.13
CA HIS A 56 6.43 0.52 -5.79
C HIS A 56 7.49 1.06 -6.76
N ALA A 57 8.56 0.31 -7.01
CA ALA A 57 9.61 0.71 -7.95
C ALA A 57 9.04 0.94 -9.37
N MET A 58 8.10 0.10 -9.79
CA MET A 58 7.42 0.27 -11.08
C MET A 58 6.58 1.55 -11.14
N TYR A 59 5.76 1.82 -10.12
CA TYR A 59 4.93 3.02 -10.13
C TYR A 59 5.75 4.31 -10.04
N VAL A 60 6.86 4.30 -9.28
CA VAL A 60 7.80 5.42 -9.26
C VAL A 60 8.40 5.64 -10.65
N GLY A 61 8.79 4.57 -11.35
CA GLY A 61 9.28 4.68 -12.72
C GLY A 61 8.24 5.16 -13.73
N LEU A 62 6.96 4.82 -13.54
CA LEU A 62 5.87 5.20 -14.44
C LEU A 62 5.37 6.62 -14.23
N TYR A 63 5.32 7.09 -12.98
CA TYR A 63 4.60 8.31 -12.62
C TYR A 63 5.40 9.31 -11.79
N GLY A 64 6.59 8.94 -11.31
CA GLY A 64 7.37 9.72 -10.34
C GLY A 64 6.92 9.52 -8.90
N GLU A 65 7.77 9.91 -7.94
CA GLU A 65 7.55 9.66 -6.51
C GLU A 65 6.34 10.38 -5.91
N ASP A 66 5.93 11.51 -6.50
CA ASP A 66 4.88 12.40 -5.97
C ASP A 66 3.49 12.14 -6.59
N HIS A 67 3.29 11.02 -7.27
CA HIS A 67 2.00 10.66 -7.86
C HIS A 67 1.07 9.96 -6.86
N GLU A 68 -0.24 10.18 -6.93
CA GLU A 68 -1.22 9.57 -6.00
C GLU A 68 -1.20 8.04 -6.03
N THR A 69 -0.87 7.45 -7.19
CA THR A 69 -0.71 5.99 -7.31
C THR A 69 0.47 5.47 -6.49
N VAL A 70 1.56 6.24 -6.38
CA VAL A 70 2.68 5.88 -5.50
C VAL A 70 2.25 5.98 -4.03
N ALA A 71 1.46 6.99 -3.67
CA ALA A 71 0.92 7.14 -2.32
C ALA A 71 0.03 5.95 -1.90
N MET A 72 -0.80 5.42 -2.82
CA MET A 72 -1.58 4.20 -2.56
C MET A 72 -0.69 3.02 -2.16
N VAL A 73 0.44 2.83 -2.86
CA VAL A 73 1.36 1.71 -2.62
C VAL A 73 2.12 1.88 -1.30
N LEU A 74 2.49 3.13 -0.96
CA LEU A 74 3.07 3.46 0.35
C LEU A 74 2.12 3.07 1.49
N GLY A 75 0.81 3.30 1.35
CA GLY A 75 -0.20 2.86 2.31
C GLY A 75 -0.24 1.34 2.50
N HIS A 76 -0.14 0.57 1.41
CA HIS A 76 -0.05 -0.89 1.52
C HIS A 76 1.23 -1.36 2.22
N ARG A 77 2.37 -0.72 1.93
CA ARG A 77 3.65 -1.03 2.58
C ARG A 77 3.61 -0.71 4.08
N ALA A 78 2.99 0.40 4.45
CA ALA A 78 2.79 0.79 5.83
C ALA A 78 1.95 -0.22 6.62
N ASN A 79 0.85 -0.73 6.03
CA ASN A 79 0.06 -1.80 6.65
C ASN A 79 0.88 -3.07 6.92
N VAL A 80 1.74 -3.46 5.97
CA VAL A 80 2.64 -4.62 6.17
C VAL A 80 3.65 -4.37 7.31
N LEU A 81 4.11 -3.14 7.49
CA LEU A 81 5.01 -2.76 8.57
C LEU A 81 4.32 -2.74 9.93
N ASN A 82 3.07 -2.23 10.00
CA ASN A 82 2.27 -2.24 11.23
C ASN A 82 2.10 -3.65 11.78
N ASP A 83 1.73 -4.61 10.94
CA ASP A 83 1.52 -5.99 11.39
C ASP A 83 2.84 -6.74 11.71
N GLN A 84 3.98 -6.18 11.32
CA GLN A 84 5.31 -6.63 11.76
C GLN A 84 5.77 -5.96 13.07
N GLY A 85 4.95 -5.07 13.66
CA GLY A 85 5.32 -4.28 14.83
C GLY A 85 6.28 -3.12 14.52
N LYS A 86 6.52 -2.81 13.25
CA LYS A 86 7.44 -1.74 12.80
C LYS A 86 6.69 -0.41 12.69
N PHE A 87 6.08 0.00 13.79
CA PHE A 87 5.07 1.04 13.77
C PHE A 87 5.60 2.43 13.37
N ALA A 88 6.80 2.81 13.82
CA ALA A 88 7.39 4.10 13.44
C ALA A 88 7.66 4.21 11.92
N GLU A 89 8.14 3.12 11.31
CA GLU A 89 8.35 3.06 9.85
C GLU A 89 7.01 3.12 9.09
N ALA A 90 5.99 2.43 9.60
CA ALA A 90 4.65 2.44 9.03
C ALA A 90 4.02 3.83 9.08
N LEU A 91 4.12 4.51 10.23
CA LEU A 91 3.58 5.85 10.43
C LEU A 91 4.22 6.84 9.45
N ALA A 92 5.55 6.87 9.36
CA ALA A 92 6.25 7.73 8.42
C ALA A 92 5.83 7.50 6.96
N MET A 93 5.53 6.26 6.56
CA MET A 93 5.02 5.96 5.23
C MET A 93 3.57 6.42 5.02
N HIS A 94 2.70 6.27 6.01
CA HIS A 94 1.34 6.77 5.93
C HIS A 94 1.30 8.30 5.85
N GLU A 95 2.14 9.00 6.60
CA GLU A 95 2.28 10.46 6.52
C GLU A 95 2.76 10.89 5.12
N LYS A 96 3.81 10.26 4.58
CA LYS A 96 4.28 10.55 3.22
C LYS A 96 3.17 10.32 2.18
N ALA A 97 2.38 9.26 2.34
CA ALA A 97 1.25 8.98 1.45
C ALA A 97 0.15 10.06 1.54
N LEU A 98 -0.17 10.49 2.76
CA LEU A 98 -1.14 11.56 3.01
C LEU A 98 -0.70 12.88 2.36
N ASP A 99 0.55 13.27 2.54
CA ASP A 99 1.11 14.50 1.96
C ASP A 99 1.08 14.49 0.43
N ILE A 100 1.39 13.36 -0.19
CA ILE A 100 1.28 13.21 -1.65
C ILE A 100 -0.18 13.38 -2.07
N LYS A 101 -1.11 12.64 -1.45
CA LYS A 101 -2.54 12.69 -1.80
C LYS A 101 -3.13 14.09 -1.62
N ARG A 102 -2.73 14.83 -0.58
CA ARG A 102 -3.16 16.22 -0.39
C ARG A 102 -2.71 17.12 -1.52
N ARG A 103 -1.44 17.01 -1.92
CA ARG A 103 -0.88 17.82 -3.01
C ARG A 103 -1.51 17.50 -4.36
N THR A 104 -1.87 16.24 -4.63
CA THR A 104 -2.36 15.80 -5.95
C THR A 104 -3.88 15.80 -6.09
N LEU A 105 -4.62 15.47 -5.02
CA LEU A 105 -6.08 15.29 -5.05
C LEU A 105 -6.85 16.40 -4.31
N GLY A 106 -6.15 17.20 -3.50
CA GLY A 106 -6.76 18.18 -2.59
C GLY A 106 -7.20 17.56 -1.26
N SER A 107 -7.27 18.39 -0.22
CA SER A 107 -7.54 17.95 1.15
C SER A 107 -8.92 17.34 1.36
N ASP A 108 -9.92 17.76 0.59
CA ASP A 108 -11.31 17.31 0.72
C ASP A 108 -11.61 16.01 -0.07
N SER A 109 -10.60 15.39 -0.67
CA SER A 109 -10.76 14.15 -1.41
C SER A 109 -11.05 12.97 -0.48
N ASP A 110 -11.97 12.09 -0.87
CA ASP A 110 -12.24 10.82 -0.19
C ASP A 110 -10.96 10.02 0.11
N GLU A 111 -9.96 10.08 -0.77
CA GLU A 111 -8.68 9.38 -0.61
C GLU A 111 -7.81 9.95 0.52
N VAL A 112 -7.90 11.27 0.76
CA VAL A 112 -7.24 11.93 1.89
C VAL A 112 -7.94 11.54 3.19
N VAL A 113 -9.28 11.57 3.21
CA VAL A 113 -10.09 11.14 4.37
C VAL A 113 -9.79 9.69 4.75
N VAL A 114 -9.75 8.77 3.79
CA VAL A 114 -9.38 7.36 4.04
C VAL A 114 -7.98 7.24 4.62
N SER A 115 -7.03 8.08 4.18
CA SER A 115 -5.65 8.05 4.68
C SER A 115 -5.57 8.56 6.12
N LEU A 116 -6.32 9.60 6.47
CA LEU A 116 -6.48 10.09 7.84
C LEU A 116 -7.08 9.03 8.77
N LEU A 117 -8.14 8.34 8.32
CA LEU A 117 -8.75 7.25 9.09
C LEU A 117 -7.78 6.10 9.35
N ASN A 118 -6.96 5.74 8.35
CA ASN A 118 -5.93 4.71 8.51
C ASN A 118 -4.83 5.14 9.49
N LEU A 119 -4.39 6.40 9.43
CA LEU A 119 -3.43 6.97 10.38
C LEU A 119 -3.98 6.98 11.81
N GLY A 120 -5.21 7.46 12.00
CA GLY A 120 -5.86 7.43 13.31
C GLY A 120 -5.99 6.02 13.86
N SER A 121 -6.35 5.04 13.03
CA SER A 121 -6.40 3.63 13.40
C SER A 121 -5.02 3.07 13.79
N ALA A 122 -3.97 3.45 13.05
CA ALA A 122 -2.59 3.05 13.36
C ALA A 122 -2.09 3.65 14.68
N HIS A 123 -2.49 4.88 15.01
CA HIS A 123 -2.21 5.50 16.30
C HIS A 123 -2.97 4.83 17.46
N LEU A 124 -4.24 4.50 17.27
CA LEU A 124 -5.02 3.74 18.26
C LEU A 124 -4.40 2.39 18.58
N GLY A 125 -3.94 1.66 17.56
CA GLY A 125 -3.24 0.37 17.74
C GLY A 125 -1.96 0.47 18.58
N GLN A 126 -1.41 1.68 18.73
CA GLN A 126 -0.22 1.97 19.53
C GLN A 126 -0.52 2.68 20.86
N GLY A 127 -1.80 2.93 21.19
CA GLY A 127 -2.19 3.68 22.39
C GLY A 127 -1.93 5.19 22.32
N MET A 128 -1.63 5.72 21.14
CA MET A 128 -1.43 7.16 20.88
C MET A 128 -2.78 7.86 20.66
N LEU A 129 -3.54 8.04 21.75
CA LEU A 129 -4.92 8.53 21.67
C LEU A 129 -5.02 9.98 21.16
N ASN A 130 -4.10 10.85 21.55
CA ASN A 130 -4.14 12.26 21.17
C ASN A 130 -3.86 12.43 19.68
N GLU A 131 -2.87 11.70 19.16
CA GLU A 131 -2.52 11.69 17.76
C GLU A 131 -3.63 11.07 16.92
N ALA A 132 -4.25 9.99 17.40
CA ALA A 132 -5.42 9.41 16.74
C ALA A 132 -6.58 10.40 16.63
N LEU A 133 -6.90 11.09 17.73
CA LEU A 133 -7.96 12.10 17.76
C LEU A 133 -7.67 13.24 16.79
N ALA A 134 -6.44 13.77 16.79
CA ALA A 134 -6.02 14.82 15.87
C ALA A 134 -6.21 14.41 14.39
N ARG A 135 -6.00 13.14 14.04
CA ARG A 135 -6.24 12.63 12.69
C ARG A 135 -7.71 12.45 12.34
N PHE A 136 -8.59 12.24 13.32
CA PHE A 136 -10.03 12.10 13.09
C PHE A 136 -10.77 13.43 13.05
N GLU A 137 -10.21 14.48 13.68
CA GLU A 137 -10.78 15.82 13.72
C GLU A 137 -10.35 16.71 12.54
N GLU A 138 -9.33 16.29 11.79
CA GLU A 138 -8.82 16.95 10.59
C GLU A 138 -9.70 16.66 9.36
#